data_AF-W5HLM1-F1
#
_entry.id   AF-W5HLM1-F1
#
_cell.length_a   1.000
_cell.length_b   1.000
_cell.length_c   1.000
_cell.angle_alpha   90.00
_cell.angle_beta   90.00
_cell.angle_gamma   90.00
#
_symmetry.space_group_name_H-M   'P 1'
#
loop_
_entity.id
_entity.type
_entity.pdbx_description
1 polymer ?
#
loop_
_entity_poly.entity_id
_entity_poly.type
_entity_poly.pdbx_seq_one_letter_code
_entity_poly.pdbx_strand_id
1 'polypeptide(L)'
;MVQRLTYRKRHSYATKSNQTRVVKTPGGRLVYQYTKKRASGPKCPVTGKKIQGIPHLRPTEYKRSRLSRNRRTVNRPYGGVLSGPAVRERIIRAFLVEEQKIVKKVLKIQKTKEKTTKS
;
A
#
# COMPACT_ATOMS: atom_id res chain seq x y z
N MET A 1 0.26 47.74 -1.06
CA MET A 1 -0.81 46.71 -1.04
C MET A 1 -0.24 45.41 -1.61
N VAL A 2 -0.52 44.24 -1.04
CA VAL A 2 -0.02 42.94 -1.54
C VAL A 2 -0.72 42.58 -2.86
N GLN A 3 0.00 41.95 -3.80
CA GLN A 3 -0.58 41.51 -5.08
C GLN A 3 -1.69 40.48 -4.86
N ARG A 4 -2.93 40.83 -5.23
CA ARG A 4 -4.09 39.93 -5.17
C ARG A 4 -4.11 38.99 -6.39
N LEU A 5 -4.71 37.81 -6.21
CA LEU A 5 -4.73 36.75 -7.21
C LEU A 5 -6.15 36.28 -7.48
N THR A 6 -6.43 35.94 -8.73
CA THR A 6 -7.70 35.38 -9.19
C THR A 6 -7.52 33.93 -9.63
N TYR A 7 -8.54 33.09 -9.39
CA TYR A 7 -8.54 31.72 -9.90
C TYR A 7 -8.50 31.73 -11.43
N ARG A 8 -7.69 30.84 -12.02
CA ARG A 8 -7.47 30.78 -13.48
C ARG A 8 -8.37 29.78 -14.21
N LYS A 9 -9.06 28.90 -13.47
CA LYS A 9 -10.10 28.00 -13.99
C LYS A 9 -11.46 28.66 -13.83
N ARG A 10 -12.42 28.20 -14.64
CA ARG A 10 -13.84 28.60 -14.54
C ARG A 10 -14.52 28.23 -13.21
N HIS A 11 -13.86 27.47 -12.35
CA HIS A 11 -14.37 27.10 -11.02
C HIS A 11 -13.90 28.09 -9.96
N SER A 12 -14.83 28.89 -9.44
CA SER A 12 -14.57 29.98 -8.49
C SER A 12 -14.48 29.54 -7.01
N TYR A 13 -15.01 28.36 -6.66
CA TYR A 13 -15.09 27.92 -5.26
C TYR A 13 -13.79 27.28 -4.73
N ALA A 14 -13.54 27.45 -3.42
CA ALA A 14 -12.42 26.87 -2.70
C ALA A 14 -12.73 25.43 -2.26
N THR A 15 -12.55 24.46 -3.17
CA THR A 15 -12.83 23.04 -2.91
C THR A 15 -11.54 22.22 -2.78
N LYS A 16 -11.64 21.02 -2.19
CA LYS A 16 -10.50 20.09 -2.05
C LYS A 16 -9.84 19.74 -3.40
N SER A 17 -10.57 19.77 -4.52
CA SER A 17 -10.03 19.54 -5.87
C SER A 17 -9.44 20.79 -6.52
N ASN A 18 -9.81 21.98 -6.04
CA ASN A 18 -9.37 23.27 -6.58
C ASN A 18 -8.24 23.89 -5.76
N GLN A 19 -7.39 23.07 -5.14
CA GLN A 19 -6.24 23.53 -4.36
C GLN A 19 -5.22 24.24 -5.27
N THR A 20 -4.71 25.37 -4.80
CA THR A 20 -3.76 26.22 -5.52
C THR A 20 -2.50 26.45 -4.69
N ARG A 21 -1.38 26.71 -5.37
CA ARG A 21 -0.13 27.22 -4.80
C ARG A 21 0.19 28.55 -5.47
N VAL A 22 0.56 29.55 -4.67
CA VAL A 22 1.09 30.81 -5.19
C VAL A 22 2.53 30.59 -5.63
N VAL A 23 2.83 30.90 -6.89
CA VAL A 23 4.16 30.76 -7.48
C VAL A 23 4.55 32.07 -8.14
N LYS A 24 5.80 32.50 -7.95
CA LYS A 24 6.38 33.64 -8.66
C LYS A 24 6.89 33.17 -10.02
N THR A 25 6.39 33.79 -11.09
CA THR A 25 6.84 33.48 -12.46
C THR A 25 8.18 34.16 -12.75
N PRO A 26 8.92 33.70 -13.78
CA PRO A 26 10.16 34.37 -14.20
C PRO A 26 9.99 35.87 -14.49
N GLY A 27 8.82 36.28 -15.00
CA GLY A 27 8.45 37.69 -15.19
C GLY A 27 8.07 38.45 -13.92
N GLY A 28 8.38 37.91 -12.74
CA GLY A 28 8.20 38.57 -11.45
C GLY A 28 6.77 38.61 -10.89
N ARG A 29 5.78 38.10 -11.61
CA ARG A 29 4.36 38.14 -11.22
C ARG A 29 4.00 36.96 -10.34
N LEU A 30 3.18 37.17 -9.29
CA LEU A 30 2.57 36.08 -8.54
C LEU A 30 1.36 35.52 -9.30
N VAL A 31 1.25 34.19 -9.37
CA VAL A 31 0.18 33.49 -10.08
C VAL A 31 -0.24 32.22 -9.32
N TYR A 32 -1.53 31.87 -9.35
CA TYR A 32 -1.99 30.56 -8.88
C TYR A 32 -1.60 29.45 -9.86
N GLN A 33 -0.90 28.43 -9.36
CA GLN A 33 -0.76 27.14 -10.01
C GLN A 33 -1.65 26.10 -9.33
N TYR A 34 -2.34 25.28 -10.12
CA TYR A 34 -3.21 24.24 -9.59
C TYR A 34 -2.42 23.02 -9.18
N THR A 35 -2.58 22.60 -7.94
CA THR A 35 -1.95 21.40 -7.40
C THR A 35 -2.95 20.24 -7.39
N LYS A 36 -2.49 19.04 -7.72
CA LYS A 36 -3.29 17.82 -7.54
C LYS A 36 -3.39 17.50 -6.04
N LYS A 37 -4.50 16.89 -5.60
CA LYS A 37 -4.60 16.39 -4.21
C LYS A 37 -3.47 15.40 -3.93
N ARG A 38 -2.92 15.47 -2.71
CA ARG A 38 -1.91 14.53 -2.22
C ARG A 38 -2.49 13.11 -2.19
N ALA A 39 -1.76 12.16 -2.75
CA ALA A 39 -2.15 10.75 -2.73
C ALA A 39 -1.73 10.08 -1.42
N SER A 40 -2.56 9.16 -0.92
CA SER A 40 -2.14 8.16 0.06
C SER A 40 -1.35 7.05 -0.64
N GLY A 41 -0.27 6.61 -0.01
CA GLY A 41 0.49 5.46 -0.49
C GLY A 41 -0.21 4.12 -0.28
N PRO A 42 0.27 3.05 -0.93
CA PRO A 42 -0.18 1.69 -0.68
C PRO A 42 0.07 1.28 0.77
N LYS A 43 -0.92 0.65 1.39
CA LYS A 43 -0.87 0.18 2.77
C LYS A 43 -1.07 -1.33 2.80
N CYS A 44 -0.43 -1.97 3.76
CA CYS A 44 -0.69 -3.36 4.09
C CYS A 44 -2.09 -3.48 4.72
N PRO A 45 -2.96 -4.38 4.25
CA PRO A 45 -4.30 -4.56 4.82
C PRO A 45 -4.28 -5.14 6.24
N VAL A 46 -3.26 -5.92 6.60
CA VAL A 46 -3.17 -6.57 7.91
C VAL A 46 -2.61 -5.61 8.96
N THR A 47 -1.55 -4.88 8.63
CA THR A 47 -0.84 -4.03 9.60
C THR A 47 -1.22 -2.56 9.52
N GLY A 48 -1.93 -2.13 8.46
CA GLY A 48 -2.21 -0.73 8.16
C GLY A 48 -0.99 0.12 7.79
N LYS A 49 0.22 -0.43 7.93
CA LYS A 49 1.50 0.24 7.66
C LYS A 49 1.69 0.45 6.17
N LYS A 50 2.37 1.55 5.81
CA LYS A 50 2.73 1.86 4.42
C LYS A 50 3.72 0.84 3.89
N ILE A 51 3.59 0.49 2.61
CA ILE A 51 4.50 -0.44 1.96
C ILE A 51 5.76 0.31 1.55
N GLN A 52 6.90 -0.11 2.12
CA GLN A 52 8.20 0.46 1.81
C GLN A 52 8.63 0.10 0.39
N GLY A 53 9.36 1.03 -0.26
CA GLY A 53 9.91 0.85 -1.60
C GLY A 53 8.94 1.16 -2.74
N ILE A 54 7.69 1.57 -2.46
CA ILE A 54 6.72 1.96 -3.50
C ILE A 54 6.39 3.45 -3.36
N PRO A 55 6.54 4.27 -4.43
CA PRO A 55 6.31 5.70 -4.38
C PRO A 55 4.84 6.03 -4.14
N HIS A 56 4.51 7.11 -3.44
CA HIS A 56 3.12 7.49 -3.15
C HIS A 56 2.59 8.43 -4.23
N LEU A 57 1.92 7.89 -5.24
CA LEU A 57 1.46 8.64 -6.41
C LEU A 57 -0.06 8.55 -6.59
N ARG A 58 -0.61 9.43 -7.44
CA ARG A 58 -2.02 9.33 -7.85
C ARG A 58 -2.21 8.11 -8.77
N PRO A 59 -3.42 7.51 -8.84
CA PRO A 59 -3.67 6.36 -9.71
C PRO A 59 -3.26 6.57 -11.18
N THR A 60 -3.47 7.77 -11.74
CA THR A 60 -3.02 8.11 -13.10
C THR A 60 -1.50 8.05 -13.28
N GLU A 61 -0.73 8.35 -12.25
CA GLU A 61 0.74 8.32 -12.29
C GLU A 61 1.31 6.92 -12.12
N TYR A 62 0.54 5.98 -11.55
CA TYR A 62 0.88 4.55 -11.50
C TYR A 62 0.68 3.81 -12.83
N LYS A 63 0.10 4.45 -13.84
CA LYS A 63 -0.10 3.85 -15.17
C LYS A 63 1.23 3.40 -15.77
N ARG A 64 1.20 2.29 -16.50
CA ARG A 64 2.39 1.66 -17.13
C ARG A 64 3.15 2.61 -18.07
N SER A 65 2.47 3.58 -18.67
CA SER A 65 3.08 4.59 -19.55
C SER A 65 3.87 5.67 -18.80
N ARG A 66 3.65 5.84 -17.49
CA ARG A 66 4.31 6.87 -16.67
C ARG A 66 5.32 6.28 -15.69
N LEU A 67 5.11 5.04 -15.25
CA LEU A 67 5.95 4.38 -14.26
C LEU A 67 6.29 2.94 -14.67
N SER A 68 7.58 2.63 -14.63
CA SER A 68 8.14 1.30 -14.88
C SER A 68 7.63 0.26 -13.86
N ARG A 69 7.75 -1.04 -14.17
CA ARG A 69 7.28 -2.12 -13.28
C ARG A 69 8.08 -2.18 -11.98
N ASN A 70 9.40 -2.08 -12.04
CA ASN A 70 10.28 -2.15 -10.86
C ASN A 70 9.95 -1.10 -9.79
N ARG A 71 9.44 0.08 -10.17
CA ARG A 71 9.01 1.13 -9.24
C ARG A 71 7.62 0.89 -8.65
N ARG A 72 6.84 -0.07 -9.18
CA ARG A 72 5.48 -0.39 -8.75
C ARG A 72 5.41 -1.64 -7.87
N THR A 73 6.46 -2.46 -7.88
CA THR A 73 6.49 -3.76 -7.23
C THR A 73 7.74 -3.89 -6.37
N VAL A 74 7.69 -4.77 -5.38
CA VAL A 74 8.89 -5.20 -4.65
C VAL A 74 9.14 -6.67 -4.96
N ASN A 75 10.40 -7.06 -5.15
CA ASN A 75 10.76 -8.44 -5.52
C ASN A 75 10.73 -9.38 -4.30
N ARG A 76 9.51 -9.70 -3.83
CA ARG A 76 9.24 -10.70 -2.79
C ARG A 76 7.81 -11.24 -2.94
N PRO A 77 7.44 -12.36 -2.30
CA PRO A 77 6.06 -12.80 -2.22
C PRO A 77 5.15 -11.71 -1.65
N TYR A 78 3.98 -11.51 -2.27
CA TYR A 78 3.01 -10.45 -1.93
C TYR A 78 3.60 -9.02 -1.96
N GLY A 79 4.65 -8.79 -2.75
CA GLY A 79 5.24 -7.48 -2.95
C GLY A 79 4.22 -6.45 -3.43
N GLY A 80 4.15 -5.30 -2.75
CA GLY A 80 3.18 -4.25 -3.07
C GLY A 80 1.77 -4.45 -2.50
N VAL A 81 1.52 -5.56 -1.81
CA VAL A 81 0.26 -5.82 -1.10
C VAL A 81 0.48 -5.95 0.40
N LEU A 82 1.43 -6.78 0.82
CA LEU A 82 1.72 -7.02 2.24
C LEU A 82 3.05 -6.38 2.65
N SER A 83 3.15 -5.92 3.90
CA SER A 83 4.42 -5.51 4.50
C SER A 83 5.33 -6.73 4.75
N GLY A 84 6.66 -6.55 4.72
CA GLY A 84 7.63 -7.62 4.98
C GLY A 84 7.35 -8.44 6.26
N PRO A 85 7.09 -7.80 7.42
CA PRO A 85 6.74 -8.51 8.66
C PRO A 85 5.49 -9.38 8.53
N ALA A 86 4.45 -8.89 7.85
CA ALA A 86 3.21 -9.64 7.63
C ALA A 86 3.41 -10.85 6.71
N VAL A 87 4.33 -10.77 5.74
CA VAL A 87 4.70 -11.92 4.90
C VAL A 87 5.43 -12.97 5.74
N ARG A 88 6.39 -12.55 6.58
CA ARG A 88 7.11 -13.45 7.49
C ARG A 88 6.17 -14.18 8.44
N GLU A 89 5.24 -13.46 9.06
CA GLU A 89 4.25 -14.05 9.97
C GLU A 89 3.37 -15.09 9.26
N ARG A 90 2.95 -14.83 8.02
CA ARG A 90 2.20 -15.81 7.20
C ARG A 90 3.00 -17.07 6.91
N ILE A 91 4.29 -16.93 6.57
CA ILE A 91 5.17 -18.07 6.31
C ILE A 91 5.32 -18.92 7.56
N ILE A 92 5.65 -18.29 8.70
CA ILE A 92 5.81 -18.99 9.98
C ILE A 92 4.50 -19.66 10.40
N ARG A 93 3.36 -18.96 10.31
CA ARG A 93 2.06 -19.52 10.64
C ARG A 93 1.72 -20.72 9.76
N ALA A 94 1.97 -20.63 8.45
CA ALA A 94 1.72 -21.74 7.53
C ALA A 94 2.56 -22.97 7.92
N PHE A 95 3.85 -22.78 8.20
CA PHE A 95 4.73 -23.84 8.68
C PHE A 95 4.20 -24.49 9.96
N LEU A 96 3.95 -23.71 11.01
CA LEU A 96 3.48 -24.23 12.30
C LEU A 96 2.14 -24.97 12.20
N VAL A 97 1.24 -24.52 11.33
CA VAL A 97 -0.04 -25.20 11.09
C VAL A 97 0.16 -26.56 10.42
N GLU A 98 1.07 -26.66 9.45
CA GLU A 98 1.38 -27.94 8.82
C GLU A 98 2.06 -28.92 9.80
N GLU A 99 3.03 -28.44 10.58
CA GLU A 99 3.66 -29.25 11.64
C GLU A 99 2.63 -29.75 12.65
N GLN A 100 1.73 -28.88 13.10
CA GLN A 100 0.68 -29.25 14.04
C GLN A 100 -0.30 -30.28 13.44
N LYS A 101 -0.60 -30.20 12.13
CA LYS A 101 -1.45 -31.19 11.45
C LYS A 101 -0.80 -32.58 11.45
N ILE A 102 0.51 -32.65 11.20
CA ILE A 102 1.25 -33.92 11.22
C ILE A 102 1.22 -34.53 12.63
N VAL A 103 1.55 -33.75 13.66
CA VAL A 103 1.51 -34.20 15.06
C VAL A 103 0.11 -34.69 15.45
N LYS A 104 -0.94 -33.95 15.09
CA LYS A 104 -2.34 -34.36 15.35
C LYS A 104 -2.69 -35.68 14.64
N LYS A 105 -2.20 -35.89 13.41
CA LYS A 105 -2.44 -37.13 12.65
C LYS A 105 -1.74 -38.33 13.29
N VAL A 106 -0.47 -38.18 13.69
CA VAL A 106 0.31 -39.24 14.35
C VAL A 106 -0.31 -39.63 15.69
N LEU A 107 -0.65 -38.64 16.53
CA LEU A 107 -1.32 -38.88 17.81
C LEU A 107 -2.67 -39.59 17.64
N LYS A 108 -3.42 -39.27 16.58
CA LYS A 108 -4.68 -39.96 16.27
C LYS A 108 -4.44 -41.43 15.91
N ILE A 109 -3.43 -41.72 15.08
CA ILE A 109 -3.06 -43.09 14.68
C ILE A 109 -2.58 -43.92 15.87
N GLN A 110 -1.76 -43.35 16.76
CA GLN A 110 -1.31 -44.02 17.98
C GLN A 110 -2.48 -44.36 18.91
N LYS A 111 -3.37 -43.39 19.17
CA LYS A 111 -4.59 -43.60 19.97
C LYS A 111 -5.52 -44.66 19.38
N THR A 112 -5.66 -44.73 18.05
CA THR A 112 -6.44 -45.79 17.42
C THR A 112 -5.78 -47.15 17.61
N LYS A 113 -4.46 -47.26 17.41
CA LYS A 113 -3.70 -48.51 17.57
C LYS A 113 -3.78 -49.05 19.00
N GLU A 114 -3.62 -48.19 20.01
CA GLU A 114 -3.73 -48.57 21.43
C GLU A 114 -5.13 -49.08 21.81
N LYS A 115 -6.19 -48.51 21.23
CA LYS A 115 -7.55 -49.02 21.44
C LYS A 115 -7.73 -50.40 20.83
N THR A 116 -7.24 -50.62 19.62
CA THR A 116 -7.32 -51.93 18.95
C THR A 116 -6.55 -53.02 19.69
N THR A 117 -5.43 -52.69 20.35
CA THR A 117 -4.66 -53.66 21.14
C THR A 117 -5.26 -53.99 22.52
N LYS A 118 -6.19 -53.16 23.01
CA LYS A 118 -6.84 -53.34 24.33
C LYS A 118 -8.23 -53.98 24.24
N SER A 119 -8.82 -54.03 23.04
CA SER A 119 -9.99 -54.84 22.70
C SER A 119 -9.55 -56.21 22.24
#